data_AF-A0A2V1DPS8-F1
#
_entry.id   AF-A0A2V1DPS8-F1
#
_cell.length_a   1.000
_cell.length_b   1.000
_cell.length_c   1.000
_cell.angle_alpha   90.00
_cell.angle_beta   90.00
_cell.angle_gamma   90.00
#
_symmetry.space_group_name_H-M   'P 1'
#
loop_
_entity.id
_entity.type
_entity.pdbx_description
1 polymer ?
#
loop_
_entity_poly.entity_id
_entity_poly.type
_entity_poly.pdbx_seq_one_letter_code
_entity_poly.pdbx_strand_id
1 'polypeptide(L)'
;MGIKSRPRHDSFTDSFPSQKLWDPIATLEIINPARGNITCVGYAPSCGRRCRNPINYGNRESAYELLEALSYIDTSTTNISGKLRQLAQFTLCVRYHQDQDERMVKVWSKQIRQQQRMGIGEEPLLHARQKTKSADFFEAFEQKLREEQEWMKRLQERVECLEKENQRLKYEAEKRREYSDEEKQQKKRNEETQRKKDEETQRRKDEEKRQQEKNEEEELQKKQEEEKQKKSEEQNKRRKEEEAKAKEAREREERNERVRRRAEEMRKMRAQKVKEQADKERQEWHQAWLRYVSQWEQIKKNGTKGTSEKLRETIPWPVKSGNYKDVSEAAIEEFFQKALPQDADSALTLAYMKAECLKWHTDRIPRMFGTIEDETLTRLFNTVAQVVVRLRVEKARK
;
A
#
# COMPACT_ATOMS: atom_id res chain seq x y z
N MET A 1 -30.29 50.60 -5.64
CA MET A 1 -30.25 52.00 -5.16
C MET A 1 -28.82 52.49 -5.26
N GLY A 2 -28.54 53.28 -6.29
CA GLY A 2 -27.22 53.81 -6.56
C GLY A 2 -27.16 55.28 -6.18
N ILE A 3 -26.11 55.66 -5.47
CA ILE A 3 -25.64 57.04 -5.33
C ILE A 3 -24.12 56.98 -5.42
N LYS A 4 -23.58 57.12 -6.63
CA LYS A 4 -22.14 57.35 -6.85
C LYS A 4 -21.95 58.84 -6.98
N SER A 5 -21.53 59.48 -5.90
CA SER A 5 -21.15 60.89 -5.86
C SER A 5 -19.88 61.10 -6.69
N ARG A 6 -19.97 61.92 -7.75
CA ARG A 6 -18.81 62.44 -8.47
C ARG A 6 -18.16 63.55 -7.64
N PRO A 7 -16.83 63.54 -7.41
CA PRO A 7 -16.13 64.72 -6.94
C PRO A 7 -15.97 65.72 -8.10
N ARG A 8 -16.26 66.99 -7.82
CA ARG A 8 -15.98 68.13 -8.70
C ARG A 8 -14.47 68.29 -8.83
N HIS A 9 -13.96 68.26 -10.06
CA HIS A 9 -12.64 68.81 -10.36
C HIS A 9 -12.79 70.32 -10.51
N ASP A 10 -12.52 71.03 -9.42
CA ASP A 10 -12.33 72.47 -9.42
C ASP A 10 -10.90 72.80 -9.92
N SER A 11 -10.89 73.61 -10.99
CA SER A 11 -9.99 74.74 -11.24
C SER A 11 -8.45 74.57 -11.26
N PHE A 12 -7.89 74.91 -12.43
CA PHE A 12 -7.05 76.09 -12.61
C PHE A 12 -5.75 76.16 -11.78
N THR A 13 -4.62 75.86 -12.43
CA THR A 13 -3.46 76.76 -12.52
C THR A 13 -2.47 76.14 -13.50
N ASP A 14 -2.38 76.74 -14.69
CA ASP A 14 -1.17 76.67 -15.52
C ASP A 14 -0.08 77.45 -14.77
N SER A 15 0.53 76.80 -13.77
CA SER A 15 1.72 77.32 -13.12
C SER A 15 2.85 77.25 -14.14
N PHE A 16 3.25 78.42 -14.65
CA PHE A 16 4.52 78.59 -15.35
C PHE A 16 5.61 77.76 -14.67
N PRO A 17 6.42 76.99 -15.42
CA PRO A 17 7.48 76.19 -14.82
C PRO A 17 8.36 77.12 -13.99
N SER A 18 8.30 76.94 -12.66
CA SER A 18 9.12 77.73 -11.75
C SER A 18 10.57 77.61 -12.21
N GLN A 19 11.29 78.70 -12.40
CA GLN A 19 12.67 78.60 -12.86
C GLN A 19 13.50 77.88 -11.79
N LYS A 20 14.31 76.89 -12.18
CA LYS A 20 15.24 76.22 -11.27
C LYS A 20 16.20 77.25 -10.68
N LEU A 21 16.29 77.29 -9.37
CA LEU A 21 17.11 78.26 -8.63
C LEU A 21 18.58 77.84 -8.57
N TRP A 22 18.87 76.54 -8.62
CA TRP A 22 20.22 75.98 -8.61
C TRP A 22 20.22 74.53 -9.15
N ASP A 23 21.40 74.00 -9.49
CA ASP A 23 21.58 72.61 -9.91
C ASP A 23 22.10 71.73 -8.76
N PRO A 24 21.23 70.99 -8.06
CA PRO A 24 21.65 70.17 -6.93
C PRO A 24 22.49 68.95 -7.35
N ILE A 25 22.43 68.52 -8.61
CA ILE A 25 23.25 67.40 -9.08
C ILE A 25 24.71 67.83 -9.17
N ALA A 26 24.96 68.99 -9.78
CA ALA A 26 26.29 69.58 -9.91
C ALA A 26 26.84 70.04 -8.56
N THR A 27 26.05 70.80 -7.79
CA THR A 27 26.49 71.38 -6.50
C THR A 27 26.82 70.33 -5.46
N LEU A 28 26.05 69.25 -5.38
CA LEU A 28 26.24 68.18 -4.38
C LEU A 28 27.14 67.05 -4.89
N GLU A 29 27.69 67.19 -6.10
CA GLU A 29 28.53 66.21 -6.78
C GLU A 29 27.92 64.80 -6.78
N ILE A 30 26.62 64.69 -7.05
CA ILE A 30 25.90 63.42 -6.94
C ILE A 30 26.40 62.40 -7.97
N ILE A 31 26.81 62.85 -9.16
CA ILE A 31 27.37 62.00 -10.20
C ILE A 31 28.82 61.64 -9.84
N ASN A 32 29.16 60.35 -9.87
CA ASN A 32 30.52 59.91 -9.63
C ASN A 32 31.38 60.14 -10.88
N PRO A 33 32.42 60.99 -10.83
CA PRO A 33 33.24 61.30 -12.01
C PRO A 33 33.97 60.07 -12.58
N ALA A 34 34.28 59.07 -11.75
CA ALA A 34 34.94 57.84 -12.20
C ALA A 34 34.00 56.87 -12.94
N ARG A 35 32.69 57.11 -12.94
CA ARG A 35 31.69 56.22 -13.54
C ARG A 35 30.73 56.92 -14.50
N GLY A 36 30.61 58.24 -14.43
CA GLY A 36 29.65 59.01 -15.22
C GLY A 36 28.18 58.78 -14.85
N ASN A 37 27.90 58.12 -13.72
CA ASN A 37 26.56 57.86 -13.22
C ASN A 37 26.47 57.97 -11.69
N ILE A 38 25.26 57.93 -11.14
CA ILE A 38 25.04 57.97 -9.68
C ILE A 38 25.45 56.63 -9.07
N THR A 39 26.49 56.67 -8.23
CA THR A 39 26.87 55.58 -7.33
C THR A 39 26.79 56.06 -5.89
N CYS A 40 26.98 55.13 -4.95
CA CYS A 40 27.02 55.44 -3.52
C CYS A 40 27.89 56.69 -3.23
N VAL A 41 27.32 57.70 -2.57
CA VAL A 41 28.03 58.95 -2.21
C VAL A 41 29.01 58.75 -1.04
N GLY A 42 28.84 57.67 -0.28
CA GLY A 42 29.66 57.34 0.88
C GLY A 42 31.13 57.09 0.55
N TYR A 43 31.99 57.37 1.53
CA TYR A 43 33.43 57.10 1.47
C TYR A 43 33.71 55.67 1.92
N ALA A 44 34.47 54.92 1.13
CA ALA A 44 34.87 53.55 1.45
C ALA A 44 36.32 53.56 1.97
N PRO A 45 36.56 53.46 3.30
CA PRO A 45 37.90 53.61 3.88
C PRO A 45 38.88 52.56 3.38
N SER A 46 38.40 51.33 3.18
CA SER A 46 39.20 50.21 2.65
C SER A 46 39.79 50.47 1.27
N CYS A 47 39.20 51.38 0.51
CA CYS A 47 39.63 51.72 -0.85
C CYS A 47 40.22 53.14 -0.95
N GLY A 48 40.22 53.92 0.14
CA GLY A 48 40.70 55.31 0.14
C GLY A 48 39.92 56.26 -0.78
N ARG A 49 38.70 55.92 -1.20
CA ARG A 49 37.95 56.65 -2.24
C ARG A 49 36.44 56.58 -2.04
N ARG A 50 35.70 57.37 -2.84
CA ARG A 50 34.23 57.26 -2.96
C ARG A 50 33.81 55.85 -3.39
N CYS A 51 32.74 55.35 -2.78
CA CYS A 51 32.17 54.06 -3.11
C CYS A 51 31.70 54.02 -4.58
N ARG A 52 31.99 52.90 -5.27
CA ARG A 52 31.59 52.67 -6.67
C ARG A 52 30.42 51.70 -6.80
N ASN A 53 29.83 51.27 -5.68
CA ASN A 53 28.68 50.38 -5.72
C ASN A 53 27.46 51.14 -6.28
N PRO A 54 26.70 50.52 -7.20
CA PRO A 54 25.45 51.09 -7.66
C PRO A 54 24.48 51.20 -6.47
N ILE A 55 23.64 52.23 -6.49
CA ILE A 55 22.52 52.36 -5.57
C ILE A 55 21.34 51.52 -6.06
N ASN A 56 20.42 51.16 -5.17
CA ASN A 56 19.21 50.43 -5.54
C ASN A 56 18.42 51.23 -6.60
N TYR A 57 17.83 50.54 -7.58
CA TYR A 57 17.06 51.17 -8.66
C TYR A 57 15.95 52.10 -8.14
N GLY A 58 15.15 51.66 -7.17
CA GLY A 58 14.07 52.47 -6.60
C GLY A 58 14.59 53.70 -5.87
N ASN A 59 15.68 53.54 -5.10
CA ASN A 59 16.34 54.68 -4.45
C ASN A 59 16.89 55.69 -5.47
N ARG A 60 17.35 55.24 -6.64
CA ARG A 60 17.84 56.15 -7.70
C ARG A 60 16.71 57.02 -8.24
N GLU A 61 15.53 56.44 -8.47
CA GLU A 61 14.34 57.17 -8.91
C GLU A 61 13.90 58.19 -7.86
N SER A 62 13.75 57.77 -6.60
CA SER A 62 13.40 58.68 -5.49
C SER A 62 14.45 59.76 -5.26
N ALA A 63 15.74 59.47 -5.49
CA ALA A 63 16.80 60.47 -5.42
C ALA A 63 16.66 61.53 -6.52
N TYR A 64 16.35 61.15 -7.76
CA TYR A 64 16.14 62.11 -8.86
C TYR A 64 14.93 62.99 -8.61
N GLU A 65 13.81 62.43 -8.15
CA GLU A 65 12.62 63.21 -7.79
C GLU A 65 12.92 64.23 -6.69
N LEU A 66 13.67 63.82 -5.66
CA LEU A 66 14.04 64.70 -4.57
C LEU A 66 15.05 65.78 -4.99
N LEU A 67 15.99 65.46 -5.88
CA LEU A 67 16.91 66.43 -6.48
C LEU A 67 16.15 67.45 -7.32
N GLU A 68 15.19 67.01 -8.12
CA GLU A 68 14.33 67.89 -8.90
C GLU A 68 13.56 68.85 -7.98
N ALA A 69 12.93 68.33 -6.92
CA ALA A 69 12.23 69.15 -5.94
C ALA A 69 13.16 70.15 -5.21
N LEU A 70 14.41 69.77 -4.92
CA LEU A 70 15.40 70.65 -4.29
C LEU A 70 15.80 71.82 -5.21
N SER A 71 15.81 71.62 -6.53
CA SER A 71 16.20 72.65 -7.51
C SER A 71 15.29 73.89 -7.50
N TYR A 72 14.05 73.76 -7.00
CA TYR A 72 13.08 74.85 -6.88
C TYR A 72 13.05 75.50 -5.49
N ILE A 73 13.83 75.01 -4.53
CA ILE A 73 13.85 75.56 -3.16
C ILE A 73 14.97 76.57 -3.04
N ASP A 74 14.63 77.76 -2.53
CA ASP A 74 15.61 78.77 -2.16
C ASP A 74 16.36 78.33 -0.90
N THR A 75 17.64 78.00 -1.09
CA THR A 75 18.53 77.50 -0.04
C THR A 75 19.01 78.58 0.93
N SER A 76 18.75 79.86 0.63
CA SER A 76 19.07 80.98 1.54
C SER A 76 18.02 81.17 2.63
N THR A 77 16.75 80.83 2.33
CA THR A 77 15.61 81.09 3.21
C THR A 77 15.04 79.82 3.85
N THR A 78 15.15 78.66 3.20
CA THR A 78 14.49 77.42 3.65
C THR A 78 15.47 76.44 4.30
N ASN A 79 15.12 75.88 5.46
CA ASN A 79 15.89 74.79 6.07
C ASN A 79 15.67 73.47 5.33
N ILE A 80 16.63 73.10 4.48
CA ILE A 80 16.59 71.88 3.64
C ILE A 80 17.24 70.65 4.30
N SER A 81 17.68 70.72 5.56
CA SER A 81 18.46 69.64 6.20
C SER A 81 17.75 68.29 6.21
N GLY A 82 16.42 68.28 6.42
CA GLY A 82 15.61 67.06 6.38
C GLY A 82 15.58 66.41 4.99
N LYS A 83 15.46 67.22 3.93
CA LYS A 83 15.51 66.75 2.54
C LYS A 83 16.90 66.25 2.16
N LEU A 84 17.97 66.91 2.63
CA LEU A 84 19.33 66.43 2.44
C LEU A 84 19.58 65.08 3.13
N ARG A 85 19.00 64.85 4.31
CA ARG A 85 19.11 63.56 5.00
C ARG A 85 18.41 62.44 4.23
N GLN A 86 17.20 62.69 3.73
CA GLN A 86 16.48 61.74 2.87
C GLN A 86 17.28 61.43 1.58
N LEU A 87 17.85 62.46 0.94
CA LEU A 87 18.70 62.29 -0.23
C LEU A 87 19.93 61.44 0.09
N ALA A 88 20.55 61.60 1.25
CA ALA A 88 21.68 60.79 1.68
C ALA A 88 21.27 59.31 1.84
N GLN A 89 20.14 59.02 2.47
CA GLN A 89 19.63 57.66 2.64
C GLN A 89 19.39 56.96 1.29
N PHE A 90 18.87 57.68 0.29
CA PHE A 90 18.67 57.13 -1.06
C PHE A 90 19.99 56.95 -1.82
N THR A 91 20.96 57.84 -1.63
CA THR A 91 22.23 57.83 -2.39
C THR A 91 23.36 57.05 -1.71
N LEU A 92 23.15 56.50 -0.51
CA LEU A 92 24.09 55.60 0.17
C LEU A 92 23.73 54.14 -0.11
N CYS A 93 24.72 53.28 -0.33
CA CYS A 93 24.43 51.86 -0.52
C CYS A 93 23.96 51.24 0.80
N VAL A 94 22.80 50.57 0.74
CA VAL A 94 22.11 49.95 1.89
C VAL A 94 23.03 49.07 2.73
N ARG A 95 23.95 48.34 2.08
CA ARG A 95 24.76 47.31 2.71
C ARG A 95 25.91 47.84 3.59
N TYR A 96 26.47 49.01 3.28
CA TYR A 96 27.78 49.38 3.84
C TYR A 96 27.92 50.81 4.36
N HIS A 97 27.09 51.77 3.91
CA HIS A 97 27.37 53.19 4.17
C HIS A 97 26.14 53.97 4.64
N GLN A 98 25.06 53.31 5.07
CA GLN A 98 23.84 54.00 5.54
C GLN A 98 24.07 54.85 6.80
N ASP A 99 25.07 54.50 7.60
CA ASP A 99 25.55 55.24 8.77
C ASP A 99 26.26 56.56 8.44
N GLN A 100 26.55 56.83 7.15
CA GLN A 100 27.24 58.05 6.73
C GLN A 100 26.29 59.21 6.38
N ASP A 101 24.98 59.05 6.55
CA ASP A 101 23.97 60.04 6.14
C ASP A 101 24.20 61.41 6.80
N GLU A 102 24.44 61.47 8.10
CA GLU A 102 24.69 62.72 8.83
C GLU A 102 25.93 63.45 8.34
N ARG A 103 26.98 62.68 8.01
CA ARG A 103 28.22 63.22 7.48
C ARG A 103 27.97 63.84 6.10
N MET A 104 27.20 63.17 5.25
CA MET A 104 26.86 63.68 3.92
C MET A 104 26.05 64.97 4.01
N VAL A 105 25.06 65.06 4.91
CA VAL A 105 24.29 66.30 5.15
C VAL A 105 25.20 67.47 5.53
N LYS A 106 26.22 67.24 6.39
CA LYS A 106 27.19 68.27 6.78
C LYS A 106 28.05 68.74 5.60
N VAL A 107 28.53 67.81 4.77
CA VAL A 107 29.34 68.10 3.57
C VAL A 107 28.51 68.92 2.56
N TRP A 108 27.32 68.46 2.23
CA TRP A 108 26.41 69.12 1.29
C TRP A 108 25.98 70.51 1.77
N SER A 109 25.65 70.64 3.05
CA SER A 109 25.33 71.95 3.64
C SER A 109 26.50 72.93 3.55
N LYS A 110 27.75 72.45 3.62
CA LYS A 110 28.95 73.27 3.44
C LYS A 110 29.12 73.69 1.96
N GLN A 111 28.92 72.77 1.01
CA GLN A 111 29.01 73.05 -0.42
C GLN A 111 27.99 74.11 -0.85
N ILE A 112 26.74 74.00 -0.41
CA ILE A 112 25.69 74.98 -0.70
C ILE A 112 26.09 76.38 -0.20
N ARG A 113 26.57 76.48 1.05
CA ARG A 113 27.08 77.75 1.60
C ARG A 113 28.29 78.30 0.85
N GLN A 114 29.18 77.44 0.37
CA GLN A 114 30.35 77.86 -0.39
C GLN A 114 29.96 78.40 -1.77
N GLN A 115 29.00 77.75 -2.44
CA GLN A 115 28.48 78.23 -3.71
C GLN A 115 27.78 79.59 -3.56
N GLN A 116 27.02 79.79 -2.48
CA GLN A 116 26.42 81.08 -2.15
C GLN A 116 27.48 82.19 -1.94
N ARG A 117 28.68 81.85 -1.45
CA ARG A 117 29.79 82.81 -1.28
C ARG A 117 30.51 83.12 -2.59
N MET A 118 30.74 82.12 -3.44
CA MET A 118 31.45 82.28 -4.72
C MET A 118 30.61 83.01 -5.79
N GLY A 119 29.30 83.17 -5.58
CA GLY A 119 28.45 84.01 -6.41
C GLY A 119 28.67 85.52 -6.24
N ILE A 120 29.61 85.95 -5.38
CA ILE A 120 29.92 87.36 -5.08
C ILE A 120 31.45 87.58 -5.20
N GLY A 121 31.92 87.87 -6.42
CA GLY A 121 33.02 88.81 -6.72
C GLY A 121 34.49 88.46 -6.38
N GLU A 122 35.32 88.66 -7.41
CA GLU A 122 36.68 89.25 -7.43
C GLU A 122 37.92 88.35 -7.61
N GLU A 123 38.55 88.58 -8.78
CA GLU A 123 39.85 88.09 -9.27
C GLU A 123 40.93 89.15 -9.00
N PRO A 124 42.16 88.79 -8.53
CA PRO A 124 43.29 89.72 -8.57
C PRO A 124 44.44 89.26 -9.49
N LEU A 125 44.73 90.13 -10.45
CA LEU A 125 45.92 90.22 -11.31
C LEU A 125 47.20 90.50 -10.48
N LEU A 126 48.34 89.93 -10.89
CA LEU A 126 49.67 90.33 -10.41
C LEU A 126 50.55 90.89 -11.54
N HIS A 127 51.01 92.13 -11.31
CA HIS A 127 51.92 92.91 -12.15
C HIS A 127 53.40 92.66 -11.81
N ALA A 128 54.24 92.80 -12.84
CA ALA A 128 55.70 92.76 -12.82
C ALA A 128 56.35 94.12 -12.48
N ARG A 129 57.53 94.12 -11.86
CA ARG A 129 58.60 95.16 -11.86
C ARG A 129 59.73 94.70 -10.91
N GLN A 130 61.03 95.00 -11.03
CA GLN A 130 61.78 96.03 -11.75
C GLN A 130 63.30 95.69 -11.71
N LYS A 131 64.05 96.23 -12.68
CA LYS A 131 65.54 96.24 -12.80
C LYS A 131 66.19 97.26 -11.85
N THR A 132 67.44 97.03 -11.44
CA THR A 132 68.46 98.09 -11.30
C THR A 132 69.87 97.57 -11.64
N LYS A 133 70.71 98.48 -12.14
CA LYS A 133 72.10 98.33 -12.61
C LYS A 133 73.09 98.76 -11.52
N SER A 134 74.33 98.25 -11.52
CA SER A 134 75.55 99.04 -11.20
C SER A 134 76.82 98.21 -11.48
N ALA A 135 77.91 98.87 -11.87
CA ALA A 135 79.08 98.32 -12.56
C ALA A 135 80.17 97.68 -11.67
N ASP A 136 79.87 97.33 -10.41
CA ASP A 136 80.59 96.26 -9.66
C ASP A 136 79.97 94.87 -9.93
N PHE A 137 78.89 94.84 -10.73
CA PHE A 137 78.20 93.62 -11.10
C PHE A 137 79.08 92.67 -11.88
N PHE A 138 80.00 93.09 -12.76
CA PHE A 138 80.64 92.13 -13.68
C PHE A 138 81.56 91.12 -12.98
N GLU A 139 82.30 91.52 -11.95
CA GLU A 139 83.20 90.62 -11.20
C GLU A 139 82.43 89.76 -10.17
N ALA A 140 81.44 90.35 -9.48
CA ALA A 140 80.51 89.62 -8.65
C ALA A 140 79.56 88.71 -9.45
N PHE A 141 79.24 89.08 -10.69
CA PHE A 141 78.44 88.31 -11.65
C PHE A 141 79.26 87.19 -12.25
N GLU A 142 80.54 87.39 -12.56
CA GLU A 142 81.43 86.30 -12.96
C GLU A 142 81.65 85.30 -11.83
N GLN A 143 81.83 85.77 -10.59
CA GLN A 143 81.90 84.89 -9.43
C GLN A 143 80.57 84.16 -9.21
N LYS A 144 79.44 84.87 -9.29
CA LYS A 144 78.11 84.28 -9.21
C LYS A 144 77.81 83.34 -10.38
N LEU A 145 78.32 83.60 -11.57
CA LEU A 145 78.19 82.74 -12.75
C LEU A 145 79.02 81.47 -12.55
N ARG A 146 80.22 81.56 -11.95
CA ARG A 146 81.03 80.41 -11.54
C ARG A 146 80.31 79.60 -10.45
N GLU A 147 79.78 80.26 -9.43
CA GLU A 147 78.98 79.62 -8.37
C GLU A 147 77.69 78.99 -8.92
N GLU A 148 77.02 79.65 -9.87
CA GLU A 148 75.84 79.12 -10.58
C GLU A 148 76.23 77.96 -11.50
N GLN A 149 77.38 78.00 -12.18
CA GLN A 149 77.89 76.90 -12.99
C GLN A 149 78.26 75.69 -12.12
N GLU A 150 78.91 75.90 -10.98
CA GLU A 150 79.21 74.85 -10.01
C GLU A 150 77.93 74.30 -9.34
N TRP A 151 76.97 75.17 -9.06
CA TRP A 151 75.65 74.78 -8.55
C TRP A 151 74.89 73.98 -9.60
N MET A 152 74.89 74.40 -10.86
CA MET A 152 74.30 73.68 -11.99
C MET A 152 74.97 72.32 -12.19
N LYS A 153 76.29 72.23 -12.06
CA LYS A 153 77.03 70.97 -12.11
C LYS A 153 76.64 70.04 -10.95
N ARG A 154 76.58 70.55 -9.71
CA ARG A 154 76.08 69.80 -8.54
C ARG A 154 74.62 69.36 -8.71
N LEU A 155 73.80 70.19 -9.35
CA LEU A 155 72.40 69.88 -9.67
C LEU A 155 72.33 68.76 -10.72
N GLN A 156 73.15 68.82 -11.77
CA GLN A 156 73.26 67.78 -12.80
C GLN A 156 73.71 66.44 -12.18
N GLU A 157 74.75 66.44 -11.36
CA GLU A 157 75.21 65.24 -10.63
C GLU A 157 74.10 64.66 -9.73
N ARG A 158 73.32 65.52 -9.07
CA ARG A 158 72.19 65.10 -8.23
C ARG A 158 71.03 64.55 -9.05
N VAL A 159 70.74 65.12 -10.22
CA VAL A 159 69.74 64.59 -11.15
C VAL A 159 70.17 63.22 -11.66
N GLU A 160 71.43 63.05 -12.08
CA GLU A 160 71.95 61.76 -12.54
C GLU A 160 71.91 60.69 -11.43
N CYS A 161 72.21 61.07 -10.19
CA CYS A 161 72.09 60.17 -9.04
C CYS A 161 70.63 59.76 -8.79
N LEU A 162 69.69 60.71 -8.82
CA LEU A 162 68.26 60.44 -8.69
C LEU A 162 67.71 59.61 -9.84
N GLU A 163 68.20 59.79 -11.07
CA GLU A 163 67.81 58.96 -12.22
C GLU A 163 68.27 57.51 -12.05
N LYS A 164 69.50 57.28 -11.59
CA LYS A 164 70.02 55.94 -11.27
C LYS A 164 69.21 55.29 -10.14
N GLU A 165 68.88 56.04 -9.10
CA GLU A 165 68.04 55.55 -8.00
C GLU A 165 66.62 55.22 -8.48
N ASN A 166 66.02 56.06 -9.34
CA ASN A 166 64.70 55.83 -9.90
C ASN A 166 64.69 54.60 -10.84
N GLN A 167 65.75 54.38 -11.62
CA GLN A 167 65.93 53.16 -12.42
C GLN A 167 66.03 51.92 -11.52
N ARG A 168 66.79 51.98 -10.42
CA ARG A 168 66.89 50.87 -9.45
C ARG A 168 65.53 50.56 -8.81
N LEU A 169 64.80 51.58 -8.38
CA LEU A 169 63.46 51.42 -7.81
C LEU A 169 62.46 50.84 -8.81
N LYS A 170 62.54 51.25 -10.09
CA LYS A 170 61.72 50.66 -11.16
C LYS A 170 62.02 49.17 -11.35
N TYR A 171 63.31 48.81 -11.40
CA TYR A 171 63.74 47.41 -11.50
C TYR A 171 63.28 46.57 -10.29
N GLU A 172 63.44 47.07 -9.07
CA GLU A 172 62.99 46.39 -7.85
C GLU A 172 61.45 46.26 -7.81
N ALA A 173 60.71 47.27 -8.27
CA ALA A 173 59.25 47.23 -8.38
C ALA A 173 58.79 46.21 -9.43
N GLU A 174 59.46 46.11 -10.57
CA GLU A 174 59.19 45.13 -11.61
C GLU A 174 59.45 43.70 -11.09
N LYS A 175 60.61 43.46 -10.46
CA LYS A 175 60.90 42.18 -9.81
C LYS A 175 59.87 41.77 -8.78
N ARG A 176 59.41 42.70 -7.93
CA ARG A 176 58.32 42.43 -6.97
C ARG A 176 57.00 42.06 -7.65
N ARG A 177 56.69 42.65 -8.81
CA ARG A 177 55.51 42.29 -9.60
C ARG A 177 55.64 40.88 -10.17
N GLU A 178 56.79 40.54 -10.75
CA GLU A 178 57.08 39.20 -11.25
C GLU A 178 56.89 38.14 -10.15
N TYR A 179 57.51 38.32 -8.97
CA TYR A 179 57.36 37.40 -7.84
C TYR A 179 55.90 37.28 -7.36
N SER A 180 55.18 38.40 -7.29
CA SER A 180 53.76 38.40 -6.90
C SER A 180 52.89 37.64 -7.91
N ASP A 181 53.20 37.75 -9.20
CA ASP A 181 52.44 37.08 -10.25
C ASP A 181 52.78 35.59 -10.33
N GLU A 182 54.04 35.20 -10.10
CA GLU A 182 54.43 33.80 -9.93
C GLU A 182 53.73 33.16 -8.72
N GLU A 183 53.67 33.84 -7.58
CA GLU A 183 52.98 33.36 -6.38
C GLU A 183 51.47 33.19 -6.64
N LYS A 184 50.83 34.15 -7.31
CA LYS A 184 49.42 34.04 -7.72
C LYS A 184 49.20 32.89 -8.69
N GLN A 185 50.09 32.68 -9.66
CA GLN A 185 50.00 31.54 -10.58
C GLN A 185 50.15 30.22 -9.83
N GLN A 186 51.08 30.13 -8.89
CA GLN A 186 51.29 28.92 -8.09
C GLN A 186 50.08 28.61 -7.21
N LYS A 187 49.51 29.64 -6.56
CA LYS A 187 48.29 29.50 -5.77
C LYS A 187 47.12 29.02 -6.63
N LYS A 188 46.93 29.60 -7.83
CA LYS A 188 45.90 29.14 -8.78
C LYS A 188 46.10 27.68 -9.20
N ARG A 189 47.33 27.25 -9.50
CA ARG A 189 47.64 25.85 -9.83
C ARG A 189 47.32 24.90 -8.67
N ASN A 190 47.64 25.29 -7.44
CA ASN A 190 47.34 24.50 -6.25
C ASN A 190 45.83 24.41 -5.99
N GLU A 191 45.11 25.53 -6.08
CA GLU A 191 43.64 25.58 -5.95
C GLU A 191 42.94 24.73 -7.02
N GLU A 192 43.40 24.79 -8.28
CA GLU A 192 42.85 23.97 -9.36
C GLU A 192 43.11 22.48 -9.12
N THR A 193 44.32 22.12 -8.65
CA THR A 193 44.67 20.74 -8.31
C THR A 193 43.82 20.23 -7.16
N GLN A 194 43.61 21.04 -6.13
CA GLN A 194 42.77 20.68 -4.98
C GLN A 194 41.32 20.48 -5.43
N ARG A 195 40.78 21.40 -6.23
CA ARG A 195 39.44 21.30 -6.78
C ARG A 195 39.24 20.01 -7.60
N LYS A 196 40.22 19.63 -8.42
CA LYS A 196 40.17 18.36 -9.17
C LYS A 196 40.13 17.14 -8.25
N LYS A 197 40.90 17.13 -7.15
CA LYS A 197 40.88 16.06 -6.15
C LYS A 197 39.54 15.99 -5.41
N ASP A 198 38.97 17.13 -5.07
CA ASP A 198 37.66 17.22 -4.40
C ASP A 198 36.53 16.75 -5.34
N GLU A 199 36.58 17.12 -6.62
CA GLU A 199 35.65 16.65 -7.64
C GLU A 199 35.78 15.13 -7.89
N GLU A 200 37.01 14.59 -7.93
CA GLU A 200 37.25 13.15 -8.08
C GLU A 200 36.76 12.36 -6.86
N THR A 201 37.05 12.82 -5.66
CA THR A 201 36.58 12.17 -4.42
C THR A 201 35.05 12.22 -4.31
N GLN A 202 34.41 13.31 -4.74
CA GLN A 202 32.96 13.38 -4.81
C GLN A 202 32.40 12.39 -5.83
N ARG A 203 32.99 12.30 -7.03
CA ARG A 203 32.56 11.32 -8.05
C ARG A 203 32.68 9.87 -7.54
N ARG A 204 33.74 9.54 -6.81
CA ARG A 204 33.91 8.20 -6.22
C ARG A 204 32.85 7.89 -5.17
N LYS A 205 32.50 8.84 -4.31
CA LYS A 205 31.42 8.70 -3.33
C LYS A 205 30.05 8.54 -4.00
N ASP A 206 29.77 9.34 -5.04
CA ASP A 206 28.52 9.26 -5.78
C ASP A 206 28.39 7.92 -6.52
N GLU A 207 29.49 7.39 -7.09
CA GLU A 207 29.53 6.08 -7.73
C GLU A 207 29.32 4.94 -6.73
N GLU A 208 29.99 5.00 -5.58
CA GLU A 208 29.82 4.03 -4.49
C GLU A 208 28.38 4.02 -3.97
N LYS A 209 27.78 5.20 -3.80
CA LYS A 209 26.38 5.33 -3.40
C LYS A 209 25.43 4.74 -4.45
N ARG A 210 25.65 5.03 -5.74
CA ARG A 210 24.88 4.43 -6.84
C ARG A 210 24.99 2.91 -6.85
N GLN A 211 26.17 2.38 -6.57
CA GLN A 211 26.37 0.92 -6.52
C GLN A 211 25.69 0.30 -5.30
N GLN A 212 25.73 0.95 -4.14
CA GLN A 212 24.99 0.52 -2.95
C GLN A 212 23.48 0.52 -3.20
N GLU A 213 22.94 1.61 -3.75
CA GLU A 213 21.50 1.71 -4.08
C GLU A 213 21.06 0.60 -5.05
N LYS A 214 21.87 0.29 -6.08
CA LYS A 214 21.61 -0.84 -7.00
C LYS A 214 21.65 -2.19 -6.30
N ASN A 215 22.66 -2.43 -5.46
CA ASN A 215 22.79 -3.70 -4.74
C ASN A 215 21.61 -3.91 -3.76
N GLU A 216 21.17 -2.84 -3.08
CA GLU A 216 20.00 -2.86 -2.19
C GLU A 216 18.70 -3.13 -2.96
N GLU A 217 18.51 -2.50 -4.13
CA GLU A 217 17.37 -2.79 -5.01
C GLU A 217 17.38 -4.25 -5.51
N GLU A 218 18.53 -4.76 -5.93
CA GLU A 218 18.67 -6.15 -6.39
C GLU A 218 18.39 -7.15 -5.24
N GLU A 219 18.90 -6.87 -4.04
CA GLU A 219 18.61 -7.70 -2.86
C GLU A 219 17.12 -7.67 -2.49
N LEU A 220 16.48 -6.50 -2.58
CA LEU A 220 15.05 -6.35 -2.33
C LEU A 220 14.21 -7.10 -3.37
N GLN A 221 14.57 -7.00 -4.66
CA GLN A 221 13.91 -7.74 -5.74
C GLN A 221 14.04 -9.24 -5.54
N LYS A 222 15.25 -9.72 -5.20
CA LYS A 222 15.50 -11.13 -4.92
C LYS A 222 14.68 -11.62 -3.73
N LYS A 223 14.60 -10.85 -2.63
CA LYS A 223 13.74 -11.20 -1.48
C LYS A 223 12.27 -11.27 -1.86
N GLN A 224 11.77 -10.32 -2.66
CA GLN A 224 10.39 -10.34 -3.14
C GLN A 224 10.10 -11.54 -4.04
N GLU A 225 11.04 -11.91 -4.91
CA GLU A 225 10.91 -13.08 -5.78
C GLU A 225 10.95 -14.38 -4.98
N GLU A 226 11.87 -14.52 -4.02
CA GLU A 226 11.92 -15.66 -3.10
C GLU A 226 10.64 -15.78 -2.26
N GLU A 227 10.09 -14.67 -1.78
CA GLU A 227 8.83 -14.67 -1.02
C GLU A 227 7.64 -15.06 -1.90
N LYS A 228 7.59 -14.56 -3.15
CA LYS A 228 6.59 -14.97 -4.15
C LYS A 228 6.69 -16.45 -4.48
N GLN A 229 7.90 -16.97 -4.67
CA GLN A 229 8.15 -18.39 -4.91
C GLN A 229 7.69 -19.24 -3.72
N LYS A 230 8.08 -18.88 -2.50
CA LYS A 230 7.64 -19.57 -1.27
C LYS A 230 6.12 -19.59 -1.12
N LYS A 231 5.46 -18.46 -1.34
CA LYS A 231 3.98 -18.37 -1.30
C LYS A 231 3.32 -19.25 -2.36
N SER A 232 3.87 -19.25 -3.58
CA SER A 232 3.38 -20.09 -4.68
C SER A 232 3.55 -21.59 -4.38
N GLU A 233 4.72 -21.98 -3.85
CA GLU A 233 4.99 -23.37 -3.43
C GLU A 233 4.07 -23.82 -2.29
N GLU A 234 3.87 -22.97 -1.28
CA GLU A 234 2.96 -23.26 -0.18
C GLU A 234 1.52 -23.41 -0.66
N GLN A 235 1.05 -22.51 -1.54
CA GLN A 235 -0.28 -22.58 -2.12
C GLN A 235 -0.47 -23.84 -2.97
N ASN A 236 0.53 -24.22 -3.77
CA ASN A 236 0.49 -25.45 -4.57
C ASN A 236 0.50 -26.69 -3.66
N LYS A 237 1.27 -26.69 -2.58
CA LYS A 237 1.28 -27.77 -1.58
C LYS A 237 -0.09 -27.91 -0.90
N ARG A 238 -0.68 -26.81 -0.44
CA ARG A 238 -2.04 -26.80 0.17
C ARG A 238 -3.08 -27.34 -0.80
N ARG A 239 -3.05 -26.91 -2.07
CA ARG A 239 -3.97 -27.40 -3.11
C ARG A 239 -3.81 -28.89 -3.37
N LYS A 240 -2.58 -29.42 -3.43
CA LYS A 240 -2.32 -30.86 -3.57
C LYS A 240 -2.83 -31.66 -2.37
N GLU A 241 -2.65 -31.16 -1.15
CA GLU A 241 -3.16 -31.79 0.06
C GLU A 241 -4.69 -31.82 0.10
N GLU A 242 -5.36 -30.74 -0.31
CA GLU A 242 -6.82 -30.67 -0.43
C GLU A 242 -7.35 -31.62 -1.51
N GLU A 243 -6.73 -31.64 -2.69
CA GLU A 243 -7.09 -32.57 -3.78
C GLU A 243 -6.89 -34.04 -3.35
N ALA A 244 -5.81 -34.35 -2.63
CA ALA A 244 -5.57 -35.69 -2.08
C ALA A 244 -6.62 -36.10 -1.03
N LYS A 245 -6.94 -35.20 -0.09
CA LYS A 245 -7.99 -35.41 0.93
C LYS A 245 -9.37 -35.60 0.28
N ALA A 246 -9.70 -34.79 -0.73
CA ALA A 246 -10.96 -34.91 -1.47
C ALA A 246 -11.05 -36.22 -2.23
N LYS A 247 -9.94 -36.68 -2.84
CA LYS A 247 -9.87 -37.97 -3.51
C LYS A 247 -10.05 -39.14 -2.52
N GLU A 248 -9.35 -39.11 -1.39
CA GLU A 248 -9.49 -40.14 -0.35
C GLU A 248 -10.92 -40.19 0.22
N ALA A 249 -11.54 -39.03 0.43
CA ALA A 249 -12.92 -38.93 0.91
C ALA A 249 -13.91 -39.58 -0.09
N ARG A 250 -13.76 -39.29 -1.39
CA ARG A 250 -14.57 -39.90 -2.46
C ARG A 250 -14.38 -41.42 -2.51
N GLU A 251 -13.14 -41.90 -2.46
CA GLU A 251 -12.85 -43.33 -2.46
C GLU A 251 -13.44 -44.06 -1.23
N ARG A 252 -13.38 -43.40 -0.06
CA ARG A 252 -13.99 -43.91 1.18
C ARG A 252 -15.50 -43.97 1.09
N GLU A 253 -16.14 -42.93 0.54
CA GLU A 253 -17.58 -42.89 0.33
C GLU A 253 -18.04 -43.97 -0.64
N GLU A 254 -17.36 -44.14 -1.78
CA GLU A 254 -17.66 -45.22 -2.72
C GLU A 254 -17.47 -46.61 -2.10
N ARG A 255 -16.43 -46.80 -1.28
CA ARG A 255 -16.21 -48.07 -0.57
C ARG A 255 -17.35 -48.34 0.41
N ASN A 256 -17.78 -47.34 1.17
CA ASN A 256 -18.89 -47.46 2.11
C ASN A 256 -20.21 -47.76 1.37
N GLU A 257 -20.45 -47.11 0.23
CA GLU A 257 -21.62 -47.36 -0.61
C GLU A 257 -21.61 -48.78 -1.19
N ARG A 258 -20.46 -49.27 -1.66
CA ARG A 258 -20.32 -50.68 -2.10
C ARG A 258 -20.64 -51.68 -0.98
N VAL A 259 -20.19 -51.40 0.25
CA VAL A 259 -20.50 -52.24 1.42
C VAL A 259 -21.99 -52.18 1.75
N ARG A 260 -22.59 -50.99 1.73
CA ARG A 260 -24.02 -50.79 1.99
C ARG A 260 -24.90 -51.55 0.99
N ARG A 261 -24.59 -51.45 -0.31
CA ARG A 261 -25.31 -52.18 -1.36
C ARG A 261 -25.25 -53.70 -1.18
N ARG A 262 -24.06 -54.24 -0.91
CA ARG A 262 -23.89 -55.68 -0.63
C ARG A 262 -24.69 -56.12 0.60
N ALA A 263 -24.68 -55.32 1.66
CA ALA A 263 -25.45 -55.63 2.87
C ALA A 263 -26.96 -55.62 2.60
N GLU A 264 -27.45 -54.66 1.81
CA GLU A 264 -28.85 -54.59 1.41
C GLU A 264 -29.27 -55.75 0.51
N GLU A 265 -28.46 -56.08 -0.50
CA GLU A 265 -28.67 -57.25 -1.37
C GLU A 265 -28.70 -58.54 -0.56
N MET A 266 -27.75 -58.73 0.36
CA MET A 266 -27.74 -59.90 1.25
C MET A 266 -28.97 -59.96 2.16
N ARG A 267 -29.47 -58.83 2.66
CA ARG A 267 -30.73 -58.77 3.42
C ARG A 267 -31.93 -59.14 2.56
N LYS A 268 -32.02 -58.59 1.34
CA LYS A 268 -33.09 -58.92 0.38
C LYS A 268 -33.08 -60.40 0.02
N MET A 269 -31.90 -60.96 -0.31
CA MET A 269 -31.74 -62.37 -0.62
C MET A 269 -32.13 -63.28 0.54
N ARG A 270 -31.75 -62.93 1.78
CA ARG A 270 -32.16 -63.69 2.97
C ARG A 270 -33.67 -63.60 3.21
N ALA A 271 -34.25 -62.40 3.11
CA ALA A 271 -35.69 -62.21 3.26
C ALA A 271 -36.48 -62.99 2.19
N GLN A 272 -36.00 -62.99 0.95
CA GLN A 272 -36.62 -63.74 -0.14
C GLN A 272 -36.51 -65.25 0.08
N LYS A 273 -35.35 -65.76 0.52
CA LYS A 273 -35.20 -67.18 0.87
C LYS A 273 -36.11 -67.60 2.03
N VAL A 274 -36.22 -66.76 3.06
CA VAL A 274 -37.14 -67.02 4.19
C VAL A 274 -38.59 -67.05 3.71
N LYS A 275 -38.98 -66.10 2.85
CA LYS A 275 -40.33 -66.08 2.26
C LYS A 275 -40.59 -67.31 1.40
N GLU A 276 -39.66 -67.67 0.51
CA GLU A 276 -39.77 -68.84 -0.34
C GLU A 276 -39.85 -70.15 0.47
N GLN A 277 -39.07 -70.27 1.55
CA GLN A 277 -39.15 -71.40 2.47
C GLN A 277 -40.51 -71.46 3.19
N ALA A 278 -41.01 -70.31 3.68
CA ALA A 278 -42.32 -70.24 4.32
C ALA A 278 -43.46 -70.58 3.34
N ASP A 279 -43.37 -70.13 2.08
CA ASP A 279 -44.35 -70.42 1.03
C ASP A 279 -44.31 -71.91 0.64
N LYS A 280 -43.11 -72.52 0.53
CA LYS A 280 -42.95 -73.97 0.30
C LYS A 280 -43.52 -74.78 1.46
N GLU A 281 -43.19 -74.42 2.70
CA GLU A 281 -43.74 -75.09 3.88
C GLU A 281 -45.27 -74.98 3.89
N ARG A 282 -45.83 -73.80 3.61
CA ARG A 282 -47.29 -73.60 3.49
C ARG A 282 -47.91 -74.49 2.41
N GLN A 283 -47.28 -74.60 1.24
CA GLN A 283 -47.73 -75.47 0.15
C GLN A 283 -47.70 -76.95 0.56
N GLU A 284 -46.65 -77.41 1.22
CA GLU A 284 -46.54 -78.79 1.71
C GLU A 284 -47.64 -79.11 2.72
N TRP A 285 -47.92 -78.21 3.65
CA TRP A 285 -49.02 -78.37 4.61
C TRP A 285 -50.38 -78.36 3.93
N HIS A 286 -50.59 -77.47 2.95
CA HIS A 286 -51.82 -77.45 2.17
C HIS A 286 -52.02 -78.75 1.38
N GLN A 287 -50.96 -79.28 0.75
CA GLN A 287 -51.02 -80.58 0.07
C GLN A 287 -51.30 -81.72 1.06
N ALA A 288 -50.71 -81.71 2.25
CA ALA A 288 -51.01 -82.68 3.30
C ALA A 288 -52.49 -82.63 3.70
N TRP A 289 -53.08 -81.44 3.83
CA TRP A 289 -54.51 -81.25 4.08
C TRP A 289 -55.37 -81.79 2.94
N LEU A 290 -55.06 -81.46 1.68
CA LEU A 290 -55.81 -81.95 0.52
C LEU A 290 -55.77 -83.48 0.42
N ARG A 291 -54.61 -84.10 0.69
CA ARG A 291 -54.48 -85.57 0.75
C ARG A 291 -55.38 -86.15 1.84
N TYR A 292 -55.34 -85.57 3.04
CA TYR A 292 -56.19 -85.97 4.17
C TYR A 292 -57.68 -85.91 3.83
N VAL A 293 -58.14 -84.78 3.26
CA VAL A 293 -59.55 -84.61 2.87
C VAL A 293 -59.94 -85.57 1.76
N SER A 294 -59.11 -85.73 0.73
CA SER A 294 -59.38 -86.62 -0.41
C SER A 294 -59.47 -88.09 0.01
N GLN A 295 -58.55 -88.57 0.87
CA GLN A 295 -58.59 -89.93 1.42
C GLN A 295 -59.87 -90.16 2.25
N TRP A 296 -60.29 -89.17 3.05
CA TRP A 296 -61.56 -89.23 3.76
C TRP A 296 -62.77 -89.35 2.83
N GLU A 297 -62.77 -88.65 1.69
CA GLU A 297 -63.83 -88.77 0.68
C GLU A 297 -63.84 -90.13 0.00
N GLN A 298 -62.66 -90.69 -0.29
CA GLN A 298 -62.54 -92.03 -0.88
C GLN A 298 -63.08 -93.11 0.05
N ILE A 299 -62.79 -93.03 1.36
CA ILE A 299 -63.33 -93.95 2.37
C ILE A 299 -64.86 -93.88 2.42
N LYS A 300 -65.42 -92.67 2.39
CA LYS A 300 -66.88 -92.47 2.38
C LYS A 300 -67.55 -93.09 1.16
N LYS A 301 -66.91 -93.03 -0.02
CA LYS A 301 -67.45 -93.56 -1.28
C LYS A 301 -67.33 -95.08 -1.37
N ASN A 302 -66.19 -95.64 -0.94
CA ASN A 302 -65.86 -97.04 -1.20
C ASN A 302 -66.23 -97.98 -0.05
N GLY A 303 -66.40 -97.46 1.17
CA GLY A 303 -66.72 -98.25 2.37
C GLY A 303 -65.58 -99.20 2.75
N THR A 304 -64.78 -98.84 3.75
CA THR A 304 -63.62 -99.65 4.14
C THR A 304 -63.98 -100.63 5.25
N LYS A 305 -64.05 -101.93 4.96
CA LYS A 305 -64.06 -103.00 5.97
C LYS A 305 -62.85 -103.90 5.72
N GLY A 306 -62.03 -104.13 6.73
CA GLY A 306 -60.82 -104.94 6.59
C GLY A 306 -60.09 -105.19 7.90
N THR A 307 -59.06 -106.04 7.84
CA THR A 307 -58.17 -106.39 8.95
C THR A 307 -57.45 -105.15 9.51
N SER A 308 -57.09 -105.17 10.79
CA SER A 308 -56.43 -104.06 11.51
C SER A 308 -55.21 -103.47 10.77
N GLU A 309 -54.42 -104.29 10.06
CA GLU A 309 -53.29 -103.83 9.24
C GLU A 309 -53.72 -102.98 8.04
N LYS A 310 -54.77 -103.40 7.31
CA LYS A 310 -55.32 -102.63 6.19
C LYS A 310 -55.96 -101.33 6.66
N LEU A 311 -56.54 -101.31 7.86
CA LEU A 311 -57.10 -100.09 8.45
C LEU A 311 -56.01 -99.06 8.76
N ARG A 312 -54.88 -99.49 9.35
CA ARG A 312 -53.74 -98.60 9.65
C ARG A 312 -53.23 -97.85 8.41
N GLU A 313 -53.23 -98.51 7.26
CA GLU A 313 -52.79 -97.95 5.98
C GLU A 313 -53.88 -97.13 5.25
N THR A 314 -55.16 -97.47 5.47
CA THR A 314 -56.27 -96.79 4.77
C THR A 314 -56.71 -95.52 5.48
N ILE A 315 -56.62 -95.45 6.81
CA ILE A 315 -57.09 -94.31 7.58
C ILE A 315 -56.21 -93.08 7.31
N PRO A 316 -56.79 -91.93 6.91
CA PRO A 316 -56.06 -90.68 6.79
C PRO A 316 -55.75 -90.12 8.17
N TRP A 317 -54.54 -90.34 8.65
CA TRP A 317 -54.08 -89.78 9.92
C TRP A 317 -53.79 -88.29 9.78
N PRO A 318 -54.24 -87.42 10.72
CA PRO A 318 -54.07 -85.98 10.63
C PRO A 318 -52.65 -85.57 11.07
N VAL A 319 -51.65 -85.99 10.30
CA VAL A 319 -50.22 -85.68 10.46
C VAL A 319 -49.59 -85.42 9.10
N LYS A 320 -48.47 -84.68 9.04
CA LYS A 320 -47.85 -84.25 7.77
C LYS A 320 -47.55 -85.41 6.81
N SER A 321 -47.11 -86.55 7.35
CA SER A 321 -46.79 -87.76 6.60
C SER A 321 -48.02 -88.57 6.17
N GLY A 322 -49.15 -88.40 6.86
CA GLY A 322 -50.35 -89.23 6.74
C GLY A 322 -50.21 -90.64 7.31
N ASN A 323 -49.12 -90.97 8.03
CA ASN A 323 -48.84 -92.32 8.52
C ASN A 323 -49.18 -92.46 10.01
N TYR A 324 -49.76 -93.60 10.40
CA TYR A 324 -50.10 -93.91 11.79
C TYR A 324 -48.89 -93.89 12.74
N LYS A 325 -47.68 -94.16 12.24
CA LYS A 325 -46.44 -94.18 13.05
C LYS A 325 -46.03 -92.81 13.58
N ASP A 326 -46.40 -91.74 12.87
CA ASP A 326 -46.04 -90.36 13.23
C ASP A 326 -47.14 -89.67 14.06
N VAL A 327 -48.18 -90.43 14.44
CA VAL A 327 -49.30 -89.93 15.23
C VAL A 327 -48.84 -89.70 16.66
N SER A 328 -48.65 -88.44 16.98
CA SER A 328 -48.42 -87.93 18.32
C SER A 328 -49.31 -86.72 18.54
N GLU A 329 -49.59 -86.42 19.81
CA GLU A 329 -50.37 -85.24 20.20
C GLU A 329 -49.85 -83.96 19.54
N ALA A 330 -48.53 -83.72 19.62
CA ALA A 330 -47.88 -82.56 19.01
C ALA A 330 -48.01 -82.54 17.47
N ALA A 331 -47.87 -83.68 16.80
CA ALA A 331 -47.97 -83.75 15.34
C ALA A 331 -49.39 -83.50 14.83
N ILE A 332 -50.41 -83.93 15.58
CA ILE A 332 -51.82 -83.69 15.26
C ILE A 332 -52.17 -82.20 15.44
N GLU A 333 -51.69 -81.60 16.53
CA GLU A 333 -51.87 -80.16 16.76
C GLU A 333 -51.20 -79.32 15.68
N GLU A 334 -49.95 -79.64 15.35
CA GLU A 334 -49.21 -78.95 14.29
C GLU A 334 -49.94 -79.07 12.94
N PHE A 335 -50.47 -80.25 12.62
CA PHE A 335 -51.24 -80.48 11.41
C PHE A 335 -52.47 -79.57 11.32
N PHE A 336 -53.33 -79.53 12.34
CA PHE A 336 -54.51 -78.67 12.29
C PHE A 336 -54.17 -77.18 12.38
N GLN A 337 -53.06 -76.80 13.02
CA GLN A 337 -52.64 -75.40 13.13
C GLN A 337 -52.01 -74.86 11.83
N LYS A 338 -51.23 -75.67 11.11
CA LYS A 338 -50.49 -75.25 9.90
C LYS A 338 -51.19 -75.62 8.58
N ALA A 339 -51.98 -76.70 8.56
CA ALA A 339 -52.59 -77.21 7.34
C ALA A 339 -53.96 -76.57 7.01
N LEU A 340 -54.64 -76.01 8.02
CA LEU A 340 -55.82 -75.17 7.79
C LEU A 340 -55.40 -73.79 7.24
N PRO A 341 -56.17 -73.20 6.31
CA PRO A 341 -55.86 -71.87 5.80
C PRO A 341 -55.80 -70.86 6.94
N GLN A 342 -54.62 -70.28 7.19
CA GLN A 342 -54.43 -69.29 8.27
C GLN A 342 -55.19 -67.99 8.02
N ASP A 343 -55.51 -67.70 6.76
CA ASP A 343 -56.28 -66.52 6.33
C ASP A 343 -57.80 -66.74 6.43
N ALA A 344 -58.24 -67.90 6.92
CA ALA A 344 -59.66 -68.18 7.13
C ALA A 344 -60.20 -67.50 8.39
N ASP A 345 -61.42 -66.98 8.30
CA ASP A 345 -62.16 -66.44 9.44
C ASP A 345 -62.19 -67.46 10.61
N SER A 346 -62.10 -66.96 11.85
CA SER A 346 -62.17 -67.77 13.07
C SER A 346 -63.42 -68.67 13.08
N ALA A 347 -64.53 -68.19 12.51
CA ALA A 347 -65.76 -68.95 12.34
C ALA A 347 -65.60 -70.15 11.37
N LEU A 348 -64.87 -69.99 10.27
CA LEU A 348 -64.61 -71.04 9.29
C LEU A 348 -63.67 -72.11 9.87
N THR A 349 -62.63 -71.69 10.59
CA THR A 349 -61.73 -72.59 11.33
C THR A 349 -62.50 -73.42 12.35
N LEU A 350 -63.41 -72.80 13.10
CA LEU A 350 -64.30 -73.50 14.04
C LEU A 350 -65.26 -74.48 13.35
N ALA A 351 -65.79 -74.14 12.18
CA ALA A 351 -66.64 -75.03 11.40
C ALA A 351 -65.87 -76.28 10.95
N TYR A 352 -64.63 -76.13 10.47
CA TYR A 352 -63.76 -77.27 10.16
C TYR A 352 -63.52 -78.14 11.40
N MET A 353 -63.13 -77.54 12.53
CA MET A 353 -62.88 -78.30 13.77
C MET A 353 -64.12 -79.03 14.28
N LYS A 354 -65.33 -78.44 14.14
CA LYS A 354 -66.60 -79.12 14.45
C LYS A 354 -66.82 -80.34 13.55
N ALA A 355 -66.57 -80.22 12.24
CA ALA A 355 -66.69 -81.33 11.31
C ALA A 355 -65.69 -82.45 11.61
N GLU A 356 -64.46 -82.10 11.98
CA GLU A 356 -63.42 -83.07 12.36
C GLU A 356 -63.74 -83.79 13.68
N CYS A 357 -64.24 -83.09 14.71
CA CYS A 357 -64.71 -83.72 15.95
C CYS A 357 -65.77 -84.80 15.67
N LEU A 358 -66.68 -84.52 14.73
CA LEU A 358 -67.72 -85.47 14.36
C LEU A 358 -67.17 -86.65 13.56
N LYS A 359 -66.05 -86.51 12.83
CA LYS A 359 -65.43 -87.61 12.08
C LYS A 359 -64.69 -88.57 13.01
N TRP A 360 -63.99 -88.04 14.00
CA TRP A 360 -63.18 -88.79 14.97
C TRP A 360 -63.91 -89.16 16.26
N HIS A 361 -65.24 -88.98 16.32
CA HIS A 361 -66.03 -89.38 17.49
C HIS A 361 -65.94 -90.90 17.71
N THR A 362 -65.78 -91.32 18.97
CA THR A 362 -65.57 -92.72 19.37
C THR A 362 -66.69 -93.66 18.94
N ASP A 363 -67.91 -93.16 18.77
CA ASP A 363 -69.06 -93.91 18.24
C ASP A 363 -69.07 -94.05 16.70
N ARG A 364 -68.48 -93.08 15.99
CA ARG A 364 -68.54 -93.04 14.52
C ARG A 364 -67.47 -93.92 13.88
N ILE A 365 -66.30 -94.03 14.51
CA ILE A 365 -65.17 -94.82 13.99
C ILE A 365 -65.52 -96.32 13.90
N PRO A 366 -66.06 -96.99 14.93
CA PRO A 366 -66.50 -98.39 14.84
C PRO A 366 -67.61 -98.60 13.81
N ARG A 367 -68.51 -97.61 13.65
CA ARG A 367 -69.57 -97.66 12.64
C ARG A 367 -69.04 -97.58 11.20
N MET A 368 -67.95 -96.85 10.97
CA MET A 368 -67.34 -96.67 9.64
C MET A 368 -66.40 -97.82 9.26
N PHE A 369 -65.63 -98.35 10.22
CA PHE A 369 -64.57 -99.33 9.94
C PHE A 369 -64.83 -100.74 10.48
N GLY A 370 -65.90 -100.95 11.25
CA GLY A 370 -66.23 -102.22 11.90
C GLY A 370 -65.63 -102.37 13.30
N THR A 371 -65.77 -103.56 13.89
CA THR A 371 -65.19 -103.86 15.21
C THR A 371 -63.66 -103.83 15.13
N ILE A 372 -63.04 -102.95 15.91
CA ILE A 372 -61.58 -102.81 16.01
C ILE A 372 -61.13 -103.67 17.20
N GLU A 373 -60.46 -104.78 16.92
CA GLU A 373 -59.90 -105.67 17.96
C GLU A 373 -58.47 -105.26 18.39
N ASP A 374 -57.89 -104.28 17.71
CA ASP A 374 -56.52 -103.80 17.93
C ASP A 374 -56.47 -102.64 18.95
N GLU A 375 -55.88 -102.91 20.12
CA GLU A 375 -55.69 -101.94 21.21
C GLU A 375 -54.83 -100.75 20.79
N THR A 376 -53.84 -100.96 19.92
CA THR A 376 -52.94 -99.88 19.46
C THR A 376 -53.70 -98.90 18.59
N LEU A 377 -54.52 -99.41 17.67
CA LEU A 377 -55.36 -98.60 16.80
C LEU A 377 -56.40 -97.80 17.61
N THR A 378 -57.01 -98.44 18.60
CA THR A 378 -57.97 -97.82 19.52
C THR A 378 -57.34 -96.66 20.31
N ARG A 379 -56.10 -96.84 20.79
CA ARG A 379 -55.36 -95.77 21.46
C ARG A 379 -55.08 -94.59 20.53
N LEU A 380 -54.63 -94.84 19.30
CA LEU A 380 -54.38 -93.79 18.31
C LEU A 380 -55.64 -93.00 17.96
N PHE A 381 -56.78 -93.68 17.77
CA PHE A 381 -58.07 -93.02 17.56
C PHE A 381 -58.47 -92.12 18.72
N ASN A 382 -58.33 -92.62 19.95
CA ASN A 382 -58.65 -91.84 21.15
C ASN A 382 -57.73 -90.62 21.28
N THR A 383 -56.43 -90.76 20.96
CA THR A 383 -55.49 -89.63 20.94
C THR A 383 -55.93 -88.56 19.94
N VAL A 384 -56.28 -88.95 18.69
CA VAL A 384 -56.77 -87.99 17.69
C VAL A 384 -58.08 -87.33 18.15
N ALA A 385 -59.04 -88.11 18.64
CA ALA A 385 -60.32 -87.59 19.12
C ALA A 385 -60.16 -86.57 20.25
N GLN A 386 -59.32 -86.87 21.24
CA GLN A 386 -59.07 -85.99 22.39
C GLN A 386 -58.41 -84.68 21.96
N VAL A 387 -57.40 -84.74 21.09
CA VAL A 387 -56.69 -83.55 20.59
C VAL A 387 -57.61 -82.67 19.76
N VAL A 388 -58.40 -83.25 18.86
CA VAL A 388 -59.34 -82.50 18.01
C VAL A 388 -60.43 -81.81 18.85
N VAL A 389 -60.93 -82.47 19.90
CA VAL A 389 -61.88 -81.87 20.85
C VAL A 389 -61.23 -80.73 21.63
N ARG A 390 -60.00 -80.91 22.12
CA ARG A 390 -59.25 -79.85 22.82
C ARG A 390 -59.04 -78.62 21.93
N LEU A 391 -58.50 -78.81 20.73
CA LEU A 391 -58.25 -77.74 19.77
C LEU A 391 -59.53 -76.97 19.41
N ARG A 392 -60.68 -77.65 19.30
CA ARG A 392 -61.97 -77.01 19.09
C ARG A 392 -62.34 -76.09 20.26
N VAL A 393 -62.13 -76.53 21.50
CA VAL A 393 -62.42 -75.71 22.70
C VAL A 393 -61.50 -74.49 22.74
N GLU A 394 -60.22 -74.65 22.44
CA GLU A 394 -59.26 -73.55 22.39
C GLU A 394 -59.60 -72.51 21.32
N LYS A 395 -59.97 -72.96 20.12
CA LYS A 395 -60.41 -72.08 19.03
C LYS A 395 -61.75 -71.40 19.27
N ALA A 396 -62.57 -71.91 20.21
CA ALA A 396 -63.85 -71.30 20.57
C ALA A 396 -63.73 -70.25 21.69
N ARG A 397 -62.58 -70.24 22.40
CA ARG A 397 -62.27 -69.28 23.46
C ARG A 397 -61.51 -68.05 22.95
N LYS A 398 -60.86 -68.17 21.79
CA LYS A 398 -60.26 -67.07 21.03
C LYS A 398 -61.28 -66.51 20.06
#